data_AF-A0A8R1WL76-F1
#
_entry.id   AF-A0A8R1WL76-F1
#
_cell.length_a   1.000
_cell.length_b   1.000
_cell.length_c   1.000
_cell.angle_alpha   90.00
_cell.angle_beta   90.00
_cell.angle_gamma   90.00
#
_symmetry.space_group_name_H-M   'P 1'
#
loop_
_entity.id
_entity.type
_entity.pdbx_description
1 polymer ?
#
loop_
_entity_poly.entity_id
_entity_poly.type
_entity_poly.pdbx_seq_one_letter_code
_entity_poly.pdbx_strand_id
1 'polypeptide(L)'
;MQVILPTIEKFLLLYSLRCGSIIVLLWTSLRSFLCLVFFIIALLEVFALRHFPFGALLVDTSSKKLKPINEENIYYVYAAYISLLVSESFLFFHLIYVAVGLYTEKSRLFEPYLICRFVTWLFETIFLFTLCLIHKLLIGWYLAMLFFVVLEFYSFIVIYSYYNYLLGYESFVCNKIQIPNVSCEL
;
A
#
# COMPACT_ATOMS: atom_id res chain seq x y z
N MET A 1 -27.99 36.52 1.49
CA MET A 1 -27.02 35.54 0.96
C MET A 1 -27.29 34.22 1.65
N GLN A 2 -28.25 33.43 1.13
CA GLN A 2 -28.57 32.11 1.69
C GLN A 2 -27.49 31.14 1.22
N VAL A 3 -26.57 30.81 2.12
CA VAL A 3 -25.61 29.75 1.88
C VAL A 3 -26.40 28.45 1.93
N ILE A 4 -26.53 27.80 0.78
CA ILE A 4 -27.28 26.56 0.61
C ILE A 4 -26.51 25.47 1.38
N LEU A 5 -27.01 25.09 2.54
CA LEU A 5 -26.42 24.10 3.46
C LEU A 5 -25.87 22.82 2.77
N PRO A 6 -26.55 22.21 1.79
CA PRO A 6 -26.00 21.02 1.10
C PRO A 6 -24.78 21.31 0.21
N THR A 7 -24.50 22.57 -0.12
CA THR A 7 -23.30 22.96 -0.87
C THR A 7 -22.07 23.02 0.05
N ILE A 8 -22.26 23.43 1.31
CA ILE A 8 -21.20 23.47 2.32
C ILE A 8 -20.79 22.05 2.72
N GLU A 9 -21.77 21.16 2.93
CA GLU A 9 -21.52 19.75 3.30
C GLU A 9 -20.72 19.01 2.23
N LYS A 10 -21.09 19.15 0.96
CA LYS A 10 -20.35 18.55 -0.17
C LYS A 10 -18.93 19.08 -0.28
N PHE A 11 -18.74 20.39 -0.06
CA PHE A 11 -17.42 21.02 -0.08
C PHE A 11 -16.53 20.56 1.09
N LEU A 12 -17.06 20.49 2.31
CA LEU A 12 -16.35 19.98 3.49
C LEU A 12 -15.97 18.51 3.34
N LEU A 13 -16.89 17.69 2.81
CA LEU A 13 -16.65 16.27 2.59
C LEU A 13 -15.56 16.05 1.52
N LEU A 14 -15.60 16.81 0.42
CA LEU A 14 -14.57 16.77 -0.63
C LEU A 14 -13.19 17.16 -0.10
N TYR A 15 -13.12 18.26 0.65
CA TYR A 15 -11.87 18.75 1.21
C TYR A 15 -11.27 17.75 2.21
N SER A 16 -12.11 17.17 3.06
CA SER A 16 -11.71 16.12 4.01
C SER A 16 -11.21 14.85 3.30
N LEU A 17 -11.91 14.38 2.27
CA LEU A 17 -11.52 13.20 1.49
C LEU A 17 -10.22 13.41 0.70
N ARG A 18 -10.02 14.60 0.13
CA ARG A 18 -8.79 14.94 -0.58
C ARG A 18 -7.60 14.99 0.39
N CYS A 19 -7.76 15.66 1.53
CA CYS A 19 -6.73 15.71 2.57
C CYS A 19 -6.41 14.30 3.09
N GLY A 20 -7.44 13.48 3.35
CA GLY A 20 -7.28 12.08 3.73
C GLY A 20 -6.50 11.29 2.69
N SER A 21 -6.79 11.48 1.40
CA SER A 21 -6.07 10.81 0.30
C SER A 21 -4.60 11.23 0.21
N ILE A 22 -4.27 12.50 0.49
CA ILE A 22 -2.89 12.99 0.55
C ILE A 22 -2.14 12.37 1.75
N ILE A 23 -2.78 12.31 2.92
CA ILE A 23 -2.20 11.67 4.11
C ILE A 23 -1.94 10.19 3.84
N VAL A 24 -2.89 9.50 3.21
CA VAL A 24 -2.73 8.10 2.80
C VAL A 24 -1.56 7.94 1.81
N LEU A 25 -1.45 8.81 0.81
CA LEU A 25 -0.35 8.79 -0.16
C LEU A 25 1.01 8.88 0.54
N LEU A 26 1.17 9.85 1.45
CA LEU A 26 2.40 10.04 2.22
C LEU A 26 2.71 8.84 3.12
N TRP A 27 1.70 8.35 3.84
CA TRP A 27 1.83 7.20 4.73
C TRP A 27 2.25 5.93 3.99
N THR A 28 1.53 5.57 2.92
CA THR A 28 1.81 4.35 2.16
C THR A 28 3.15 4.46 1.43
N SER A 29 3.55 5.65 0.97
CA SER A 29 4.88 5.86 0.39
C SER A 29 6.00 5.63 1.42
N LEU A 30 5.87 6.22 2.61
CA LEU A 30 6.86 6.07 3.68
C LEU A 30 6.97 4.61 4.13
N ARG A 31 5.84 3.95 4.35
CA ARG A 31 5.78 2.54 4.77
C ARG A 31 6.40 1.63 3.71
N SER A 32 5.98 1.77 2.45
CA SER A 32 6.48 0.94 1.35
C SER A 32 7.99 1.09 1.18
N PHE A 33 8.51 2.33 1.28
CA PHE A 33 9.95 2.57 1.27
C PHE A 33 10.69 1.85 2.42
N LEU A 34 10.18 1.94 3.65
CA LEU A 34 10.77 1.24 4.79
C LEU A 34 10.73 -0.29 4.62
N CYS A 35 9.63 -0.83 4.07
CA CYS A 35 9.49 -2.25 3.78
C CYS A 35 10.49 -2.72 2.71
N LEU A 36 10.64 -1.97 1.62
CA LEU A 36 11.62 -2.27 0.57
C LEU A 36 13.05 -2.31 1.12
N VAL A 37 13.46 -1.29 1.87
CA VAL A 37 14.79 -1.24 2.50
C VAL A 37 14.99 -2.45 3.41
N PHE A 38 13.99 -2.78 4.24
CA PHE A 38 14.04 -3.93 5.12
C PHE A 38 14.21 -5.26 4.36
N PHE A 39 13.39 -5.52 3.34
CA PHE A 39 13.47 -6.76 2.55
C PHE A 39 14.76 -6.86 1.76
N ILE A 40 15.29 -5.75 1.23
CA ILE A 40 16.59 -5.73 0.53
C ILE A 40 17.73 -6.06 1.49
N ILE A 41 17.75 -5.47 2.69
CA ILE A 41 18.78 -5.77 3.70
C ILE A 41 18.68 -7.23 4.13
N ALA A 42 17.47 -7.73 4.38
CA ALA A 42 17.21 -9.12 4.73
C ALA A 42 17.72 -10.09 3.66
N LEU A 43 17.47 -9.81 2.37
CA LEU A 43 17.98 -10.62 1.26
C LEU A 43 19.51 -10.54 1.13
N LEU A 44 20.10 -9.35 1.28
CA LEU A 44 21.55 -9.16 1.22
C LEU A 44 22.27 -9.88 2.36
N GLU A 45 21.70 -9.93 3.57
CA GLU A 45 22.27 -10.67 4.70
C GLU A 45 22.40 -12.17 4.39
N VAL A 46 21.39 -12.75 3.72
CA VAL A 46 21.41 -14.15 3.26
C VAL A 46 22.50 -14.39 2.21
N PHE A 47 22.68 -13.47 1.26
CA PHE A 47 23.67 -13.62 0.18
C PHE A 47 25.11 -13.33 0.61
N ALA A 48 25.31 -12.33 1.48
CA ALA A 48 26.63 -11.84 1.83
C ALA A 48 27.29 -12.62 2.97
N LEU A 49 26.56 -13.50 3.67
CA LEU A 49 27.02 -14.21 4.88
C LEU A 49 27.70 -13.27 5.89
N ARG A 50 27.32 -11.98 5.88
CA ARG A 50 27.98 -10.91 6.64
C ARG A 50 26.94 -10.20 7.48
N HIS A 51 27.13 -10.27 8.79
CA HIS A 51 26.35 -9.54 9.78
C HIS A 51 26.47 -8.03 9.55
N PHE A 52 25.40 -7.40 9.09
CA PHE A 52 25.29 -5.94 9.13
C PHE A 52 24.98 -5.50 10.57
N PRO A 53 25.36 -4.29 11.00
CA PRO A 53 25.10 -3.80 12.37
C PRO A 53 23.60 -3.68 12.72
N PHE A 54 22.72 -3.73 11.72
CA PHE A 54 21.26 -3.86 11.88
C PHE A 54 20.71 -5.26 11.50
N GLY A 55 21.60 -6.16 11.07
CA GLY A 55 21.31 -7.47 10.49
C GLY A 55 21.85 -8.62 11.33
N ALA A 56 21.53 -8.62 12.63
CA ALA A 56 21.60 -9.82 13.47
C ALA A 56 20.26 -10.58 13.40
N LEU A 57 19.61 -10.53 12.24
CA LEU A 57 18.16 -10.61 12.15
C LEU A 57 17.71 -11.89 11.44
N LEU A 58 18.57 -12.53 10.62
CA LEU A 58 18.25 -13.80 9.97
C LEU A 58 19.10 -14.97 10.42
N VAL A 59 20.30 -14.72 10.94
CA VAL A 59 21.24 -15.80 11.28
C VAL A 59 21.92 -15.51 12.62
N ASP A 60 21.25 -15.79 13.74
CA ASP A 60 21.96 -15.92 15.02
C ASP A 60 22.80 -17.21 15.00
N THR A 61 23.96 -17.15 14.33
CA THR A 61 24.98 -18.21 14.36
C THR A 61 25.69 -18.29 15.72
N SER A 62 25.42 -17.37 16.65
CA SER A 62 26.01 -17.37 18.00
C SER A 62 25.24 -18.30 18.94
N SER A 63 23.93 -18.45 18.75
CA SER A 63 23.11 -19.35 19.57
C SER A 63 23.00 -20.75 18.95
N LYS A 64 23.95 -21.63 19.28
CA LYS A 64 23.86 -23.11 19.10
C LYS A 64 22.61 -23.77 19.75
N LYS A 65 21.64 -23.00 20.29
CA LYS A 65 20.50 -23.50 21.07
C LYS A 65 19.13 -23.23 20.46
N LEU A 66 18.98 -22.29 19.52
CA LEU A 66 17.72 -22.17 18.77
C LEU A 66 17.90 -22.93 17.47
N LYS A 67 17.10 -23.99 17.26
CA LYS A 67 17.01 -24.68 15.97
C LYS A 67 16.83 -23.59 14.90
N PRO A 68 17.85 -23.34 14.05
CA PRO A 68 17.68 -22.42 12.96
C PRO A 68 16.61 -23.04 12.05
N ILE A 69 15.90 -22.18 11.34
CA ILE A 69 14.94 -22.51 10.29
C ILE A 69 15.30 -23.88 9.66
N ASN A 70 14.38 -24.84 9.69
CA ASN A 70 14.56 -26.14 9.02
C ASN A 70 15.05 -25.84 7.59
N GLU A 71 16.11 -26.47 7.08
CA GLU A 71 16.72 -26.09 5.79
C GLU A 71 15.68 -26.02 4.64
N GLU A 72 14.63 -26.85 4.74
CA GLU A 72 13.46 -26.87 3.86
C GLU A 72 12.64 -25.57 3.86
N ASN A 73 12.59 -24.85 4.98
CA ASN A 73 11.82 -23.62 5.17
C ASN A 73 12.57 -22.36 4.70
N ILE A 74 13.89 -22.43 4.52
CA ILE A 74 14.71 -21.27 4.11
C ILE A 74 14.30 -20.80 2.71
N TYR A 75 14.06 -21.73 1.79
CA TYR A 75 13.59 -21.41 0.44
C TYR A 75 12.22 -20.72 0.45
N TYR A 76 11.29 -21.14 1.32
CA TYR A 76 9.99 -20.51 1.46
C TYR A 76 10.08 -19.08 2.01
N VAL A 77 10.93 -18.86 3.01
CA VAL A 77 11.17 -17.51 3.57
C VAL A 77 11.75 -16.59 2.51
N TYR A 78 12.72 -17.08 1.74
CA TYR A 78 13.34 -16.32 0.65
C TYR A 78 12.33 -15.98 -0.46
N ALA A 79 11.53 -16.95 -0.89
CA ALA A 79 10.48 -16.74 -1.88
C ALA A 79 9.41 -15.75 -1.40
N ALA A 80 9.04 -15.80 -0.12
CA ALA A 80 8.10 -14.85 0.49
C ALA A 80 8.68 -13.42 0.51
N TYR A 81 9.96 -13.25 0.85
CA TYR A 81 10.61 -11.93 0.79
C TYR A 81 10.69 -11.36 -0.62
N ILE A 82 11.02 -12.16 -1.63
CA ILE A 82 10.98 -11.71 -3.02
C ILE A 82 9.55 -11.30 -3.40
N SER A 83 8.56 -12.11 -3.04
CA SER A 83 7.16 -11.82 -3.40
C SER A 83 6.67 -10.53 -2.74
N LEU A 84 7.03 -10.29 -1.48
CA LEU A 84 6.75 -9.03 -0.78
C LEU A 84 7.48 -7.84 -1.42
N LEU A 85 8.75 -8.00 -1.79
CA LEU A 85 9.53 -6.96 -2.47
C LEU A 85 8.90 -6.56 -3.81
N VAL A 86 8.46 -7.55 -4.59
CA VAL A 86 7.76 -7.33 -5.86
C VAL A 86 6.44 -6.60 -5.60
N SER A 87 5.64 -7.06 -4.64
CA SER A 87 4.36 -6.42 -4.27
C SER A 87 4.54 -4.94 -3.91
N GLU A 88 5.51 -4.63 -3.06
CA GLU A 88 5.83 -3.25 -2.67
C GLU A 88 6.30 -2.40 -3.87
N SER A 89 7.07 -2.99 -4.79
CA SER A 89 7.53 -2.28 -5.99
C SER A 89 6.36 -1.91 -6.92
N PHE A 90 5.40 -2.83 -7.10
CA PHE A 90 4.18 -2.57 -7.86
C PHE A 90 3.33 -1.48 -7.22
N LEU A 91 3.19 -1.51 -5.89
CA LEU A 91 2.49 -0.49 -5.13
C LEU A 91 3.14 0.89 -5.31
N PHE A 92 4.47 0.96 -5.23
CA PHE A 92 5.22 2.20 -5.39
C PHE A 92 5.02 2.84 -6.77
N PHE A 93 5.05 2.03 -7.83
CA PHE A 93 4.75 2.51 -9.17
C PHE A 93 3.32 3.04 -9.28
N HIS A 94 2.34 2.35 -8.68
CA HIS A 94 0.94 2.74 -8.78
C HIS A 94 0.59 3.96 -7.91
N LEU A 95 1.35 4.26 -6.86
CA LEU A 95 1.20 5.49 -6.07
C LEU A 95 1.39 6.76 -6.91
N ILE A 96 2.17 6.71 -7.99
CA ILE A 96 2.35 7.83 -8.92
C ILE A 96 1.00 8.21 -9.57
N TYR A 97 0.18 7.23 -9.95
CA TYR A 97 -1.14 7.52 -10.54
C TYR A 97 -2.08 8.21 -9.54
N VAL A 98 -2.00 7.87 -8.26
CA VAL A 98 -2.75 8.56 -7.20
C VAL A 98 -2.27 10.00 -7.03
N ALA A 99 -0.95 10.22 -7.04
CA ALA A 99 -0.38 11.57 -6.95
C ALA A 99 -0.85 12.45 -8.12
N VAL A 100 -0.79 11.93 -9.36
CA VAL A 100 -1.27 12.62 -10.56
C VAL A 100 -2.79 12.79 -10.53
N GLY A 101 -3.54 11.78 -10.08
CA GLY A 101 -4.99 11.82 -9.93
C GLY A 101 -5.43 12.89 -8.93
N LEU A 102 -4.72 13.05 -7.80
CA LEU A 102 -5.00 14.10 -6.81
C LEU A 102 -4.63 15.50 -7.31
N TYR A 103 -3.62 15.60 -8.18
CA TYR A 103 -3.22 16.86 -8.80
C TYR A 103 -4.18 17.30 -9.92
N THR A 104 -4.59 16.35 -10.77
CA THR A 104 -5.43 16.60 -11.95
C THR A 104 -6.94 16.48 -11.67
N GLU A 105 -7.32 15.96 -10.49
CA GLU A 105 -8.71 15.73 -10.08
C GLU A 105 -9.52 14.83 -11.03
N LYS A 106 -8.84 13.88 -11.71
CA LYS A 106 -9.46 12.94 -12.66
C LYS A 106 -9.71 11.58 -12.03
N SER A 107 -10.95 11.07 -12.12
CA SER A 107 -11.34 9.79 -11.51
C SER A 107 -10.61 8.57 -12.12
N ARG A 108 -10.42 8.55 -13.44
CA ARG A 108 -9.83 7.43 -14.21
C ARG A 108 -8.42 7.03 -13.77
N LEU A 109 -7.67 7.95 -13.17
CA LEU A 109 -6.30 7.68 -12.70
C LEU A 109 -6.26 6.91 -11.37
N PHE A 110 -7.36 6.88 -10.61
CA PHE A 110 -7.44 6.15 -9.34
C PHE A 110 -7.77 4.67 -9.52
N GLU A 111 -8.48 4.31 -10.58
CA GLU A 111 -8.90 2.93 -10.87
C GLU A 111 -7.74 1.91 -10.92
N PRO A 112 -6.65 2.12 -11.69
CA PRO A 112 -5.55 1.17 -11.74
C PRO A 112 -4.84 1.03 -10.38
N TYR A 113 -4.76 2.12 -9.60
CA TYR A 113 -4.21 2.06 -8.26
C TYR A 113 -5.09 1.25 -7.31
N LEU A 114 -6.42 1.42 -7.34
CA LEU A 114 -7.33 0.70 -6.46
C LEU A 114 -7.24 -0.81 -6.69
N ILE A 115 -7.26 -1.24 -7.95
CA ILE A 115 -7.13 -2.66 -8.31
C ILE A 115 -5.78 -3.20 -7.83
N CYS A 116 -4.69 -2.50 -8.17
CA CYS A 116 -3.34 -2.88 -7.75
C CYS A 116 -3.25 -2.99 -6.22
N ARG A 117 -3.73 -1.97 -5.49
CA ARG A 117 -3.66 -1.91 -4.04
C ARG A 117 -4.40 -3.06 -3.38
N PHE A 118 -5.60 -3.40 -3.87
CA PHE A 118 -6.37 -4.53 -3.35
C PHE A 118 -5.61 -5.86 -3.52
N VAL A 119 -5.01 -6.07 -4.70
CA VAL A 119 -4.22 -7.27 -4.99
C VAL A 119 -2.96 -7.32 -4.13
N THR A 120 -2.18 -6.24 -4.08
CA THR A 120 -0.95 -6.16 -3.25
C THR A 120 -1.27 -6.35 -1.77
N TRP A 121 -2.40 -5.82 -1.29
CA TRP A 121 -2.83 -5.98 0.10
C TRP A 121 -3.12 -7.44 0.45
N LEU A 122 -3.79 -8.19 -0.45
CA LEU A 122 -4.02 -9.62 -0.27
C LEU A 122 -2.69 -10.40 -0.24
N PHE A 123 -1.78 -10.10 -1.17
CA PHE A 123 -0.47 -10.73 -1.22
C PHE A 123 0.37 -10.43 0.03
N GLU A 124 0.44 -9.17 0.46
CA GLU A 124 1.14 -8.74 1.68
C GLU A 124 0.60 -9.49 2.90
N THR A 125 -0.73 -9.56 3.05
CA THR A 125 -1.38 -10.24 4.16
C THR A 125 -1.05 -11.74 4.18
N ILE A 126 -1.15 -12.42 3.04
CA ILE A 126 -0.88 -13.86 2.93
C ILE A 126 0.59 -14.16 3.24
N PHE A 127 1.53 -13.48 2.58
CA PHE A 127 2.96 -13.76 2.74
C PHE A 127 3.48 -13.36 4.13
N LEU A 128 3.03 -12.24 4.70
CA LEU A 128 3.39 -11.88 6.08
C LEU A 128 2.81 -12.88 7.09
N PHE A 129 1.58 -13.35 6.89
CA PHE A 129 1.00 -14.39 7.73
C PHE A 129 1.79 -15.70 7.65
N THR A 130 2.18 -16.13 6.44
CA THR A 130 3.04 -17.31 6.26
C THR A 130 4.39 -17.14 6.94
N LEU A 131 5.02 -15.96 6.84
CA LEU A 131 6.28 -15.65 7.52
C LEU A 131 6.15 -15.70 9.05
N CYS A 132 5.02 -15.24 9.62
CA CYS A 132 4.75 -15.39 11.05
C CYS A 132 4.73 -16.85 11.52
N LEU A 133 4.25 -17.78 10.69
CA LEU A 133 4.18 -19.20 11.03
C LEU A 133 5.53 -19.91 10.92
N ILE A 134 6.30 -19.58 9.87
CA ILE A 134 7.52 -20.29 9.50
C ILE A 134 8.74 -19.72 10.20
N HIS A 135 8.86 -18.39 10.28
CA HIS A 135 10.07 -17.71 10.75
C HIS A 135 9.85 -17.04 12.12
N LYS A 136 9.89 -17.87 13.17
CA LYS A 136 9.60 -17.47 14.55
C LYS A 136 10.58 -16.47 15.15
N LEU A 137 11.82 -16.40 14.66
CA LEU A 137 12.83 -15.46 15.17
C LEU A 137 12.38 -14.00 15.01
N LEU A 138 11.65 -13.71 13.92
CA LEU A 138 11.20 -12.38 13.56
C LEU A 138 9.72 -12.12 13.74
N ILE A 139 9.03 -13.01 14.44
CA ILE A 139 7.57 -12.99 14.51
C ILE A 139 7.03 -11.61 14.93
N GLY A 140 7.70 -10.91 15.86
CA GLY A 140 7.29 -9.57 16.29
C GLY A 140 7.33 -8.52 15.17
N TRP A 141 8.36 -8.55 14.31
CA TRP A 141 8.47 -7.65 13.17
C TRP A 141 7.39 -7.93 12.13
N TYR A 142 7.16 -9.20 11.80
CA TYR A 142 6.11 -9.58 10.84
C TYR A 142 4.71 -9.25 11.37
N LEU A 143 4.47 -9.44 12.66
CA LEU A 143 3.19 -9.12 13.28
C LEU A 143 2.92 -7.61 13.26
N ALA A 144 3.95 -6.79 13.52
CA ALA A 144 3.87 -5.34 13.42
C ALA A 144 3.59 -4.89 11.98
N MET A 145 4.31 -5.45 11.00
CA MET A 145 4.06 -5.16 9.58
C MET A 145 2.65 -5.58 9.15
N LEU A 146 2.20 -6.78 9.56
CA LEU A 146 0.87 -7.28 9.26
C LEU A 146 -0.22 -6.38 9.85
N PHE A 147 -0.03 -5.89 11.08
CA PHE A 147 -0.94 -4.92 11.70
C PHE A 147 -1.06 -3.64 10.86
N PHE A 148 0.06 -3.08 10.40
CA PHE A 148 0.04 -1.89 9.54
C PHE A 148 -0.62 -2.16 8.18
N VAL A 149 -0.34 -3.30 7.55
CA VAL A 149 -0.96 -3.70 6.27
C VAL A 149 -2.48 -3.85 6.42
N VAL A 150 -2.96 -4.44 7.53
CA VAL A 150 -4.39 -4.56 7.81
C VAL A 150 -5.04 -3.18 8.00
N LEU A 151 -4.39 -2.26 8.72
CA LEU A 151 -4.90 -0.89 8.88
C LEU A 151 -4.98 -0.14 7.55
N GLU A 152 -4.11 -0.44 6.59
CA GLU A 152 -4.18 0.16 5.25
C GLU A 152 -5.40 -0.28 4.43
N PHE A 153 -6.20 -1.23 4.90
CA PHE A 153 -7.53 -1.44 4.33
C PHE A 153 -8.42 -0.19 4.51
N TYR A 154 -8.25 0.55 5.60
CA TYR A 154 -8.91 1.84 5.79
C TYR A 154 -8.45 2.86 4.74
N SER A 155 -7.15 2.91 4.46
CA SER A 155 -6.57 3.76 3.41
C SER A 155 -7.21 3.49 2.04
N PHE A 156 -7.45 2.22 1.73
CA PHE A 156 -8.16 1.82 0.50
C PHE A 156 -9.60 2.39 0.46
N ILE A 157 -10.35 2.29 1.57
CA ILE A 157 -11.71 2.84 1.67
C ILE A 157 -11.73 4.36 1.45
N VAL A 158 -10.76 5.09 1.99
CA VAL A 158 -10.67 6.56 1.84
C VAL A 158 -10.47 6.94 0.37
N ILE A 159 -9.50 6.30 -0.32
CA ILE A 159 -9.23 6.59 -1.74
C ILE A 159 -10.42 6.15 -2.62
N TYR A 160 -11.03 5.00 -2.32
CA TYR A 160 -12.23 4.53 -3.03
C TYR A 160 -13.41 5.48 -2.87
N SER A 161 -13.60 6.04 -1.67
CA SER A 161 -14.64 7.04 -1.40
C SER A 161 -14.40 8.33 -2.18
N TYR A 162 -13.13 8.77 -2.29
CA TYR A 162 -12.77 9.93 -3.10
C TYR A 162 -12.97 9.68 -4.61
N TYR A 163 -12.61 8.50 -5.10
CA TYR A 163 -12.87 8.07 -6.47
C TYR A 163 -14.36 8.10 -6.83
N ASN A 164 -15.22 7.50 -5.99
CA ASN A 164 -16.67 7.51 -6.22
C ASN A 164 -17.27 8.93 -6.20
N TYR A 165 -16.74 9.80 -5.34
CA TYR A 165 -17.15 11.20 -5.33
C TYR A 165 -16.83 11.88 -6.66
N LEU A 166 -15.61 11.70 -7.19
CA LEU A 166 -15.20 12.29 -8.47
C LEU A 166 -16.04 11.76 -9.63
N LEU A 167 -16.30 10.45 -9.69
CA LEU A 167 -17.21 9.84 -10.67
C LEU A 167 -18.62 10.43 -10.61
N GLY A 168 -19.17 10.59 -9.39
CA GLY A 168 -20.48 11.22 -9.19
C GLY A 168 -20.50 12.69 -9.63
N TYR A 169 -19.39 13.41 -9.43
CA TYR A 169 -19.25 14.78 -9.89
C TYR A 169 -19.14 14.87 -11.41
N GLU A 170 -18.27 14.07 -12.04
CA GLU A 170 -18.08 14.04 -13.50
C GLU A 170 -19.39 13.66 -14.23
N SER A 171 -20.11 12.64 -13.75
CA SER A 171 -21.41 12.25 -14.32
C SER A 171 -22.48 13.33 -14.17
N PHE A 172 -22.52 14.05 -13.04
CA PHE A 172 -23.43 15.18 -12.86
C PHE A 172 -23.11 16.34 -13.79
N VAL A 173 -21.83 16.66 -13.98
CA VAL A 173 -21.36 17.70 -14.90
C VAL A 173 -21.71 17.33 -16.34
N CYS A 174 -21.44 16.09 -16.77
CA CYS A 174 -21.77 15.62 -18.12
C CYS A 174 -23.31 15.63 -18.37
N ASN A 175 -24.12 15.27 -17.37
CA ASN A 175 -25.59 15.27 -17.51
C ASN A 175 -26.24 16.66 -17.49
N LYS A 176 -25.69 17.64 -16.75
CA LYS A 176 -26.24 19.01 -16.71
C LYS A 176 -25.72 19.90 -17.83
N ILE A 177 -24.54 19.61 -18.36
CA ILE A 177 -23.86 20.40 -19.37
C ILE A 177 -23.84 19.58 -20.66
N GLN A 178 -24.98 19.52 -21.36
CA GLN A 178 -25.01 19.13 -22.78
C GLN A 178 -24.30 20.25 -23.59
N ILE A 179 -22.97 20.32 -23.51
CA ILE A 179 -22.15 21.00 -24.51
C ILE A 179 -21.92 19.96 -25.61
N PRO A 180 -22.33 20.22 -26.87
CA PRO A 180 -22.41 19.22 -27.92
C PRO A 180 -21.05 18.76 -28.48
N ASN A 181 -19.93 18.98 -27.78
CA ASN A 181 -18.59 18.68 -28.31
C ASN A 181 -17.52 18.31 -27.25
N VAL A 182 -17.91 17.98 -26.02
CA VAL A 182 -16.95 17.39 -25.06
C VAL A 182 -17.23 15.90 -25.00
N SER A 183 -16.36 15.11 -25.61
CA SER A 183 -16.38 13.66 -25.47
C SER A 183 -16.18 13.32 -24.00
N CYS A 184 -17.27 12.98 -23.30
CA CYS A 184 -17.23 12.33 -22.01
C CYS A 184 -16.64 10.92 -22.24
N GLU A 185 -15.32 10.81 -22.32
CA GLU A 185 -14.63 9.53 -22.21
C GLU A 185 -14.71 9.10 -20.74
N LEU A 186 -15.82 8.46 -20.38
CA LEU A 186 -15.92 7.61 -19.19
C LEU A 186 -14.85 6.52 -19.25
#